data_AF-A0A4Y8BZM7-F1
#
_entry.id   AF-A0A4Y8BZM7-F1
#
_cell.length_a   1.000
_cell.length_b   1.000
_cell.length_c   1.000
_cell.angle_alpha   90.00
_cell.angle_beta   90.00
_cell.angle_gamma   90.00
#
_symmetry.space_group_name_H-M   'P 1'
#
loop_
_entity.id
_entity.type
_entity.pdbx_description
1 polymer ?
#
loop_
_entity_poly.entity_id
_entity_poly.type
_entity_poly.pdbx_seq_one_letter_code
_entity_poly.pdbx_strand_id
1 'polypeptide(L)' 'DFTRIITRLMLPLSFILAVIFISEGVVQNYHANFSVLTLENKFQSIATGPVAALESIKHLGTNGGGFFGA' A
#
# COMPACT_ATOMS: atom_id res chain seq x y z
N ASP A 1 -2.43 -25.74 9.20
CA ASP A 1 -3.45 -25.14 8.32
C ASP A 1 -3.07 -23.78 7.73
N PHE A 2 -2.14 -23.03 8.33
CA PHE A 2 -1.64 -21.74 7.82
C PHE A 2 -1.39 -21.66 6.32
N THR A 3 -0.75 -22.67 5.72
CA THR A 3 -0.50 -22.70 4.27
C THR A 3 -1.79 -22.58 3.45
N ARG A 4 -2.88 -23.25 3.85
CA ARG A 4 -4.15 -23.18 3.13
C ARG A 4 -4.83 -21.83 3.32
N ILE A 5 -4.84 -21.28 4.53
CA ILE A 5 -5.44 -19.96 4.81
C ILE A 5 -4.69 -18.86 4.04
N ILE A 6 -3.36 -18.88 4.06
CA ILE A 6 -2.54 -17.88 3.35
C ILE A 6 -2.79 -17.98 1.84
N THR A 7 -2.66 -19.18 1.26
CA THR A 7 -2.70 -19.34 -0.21
C THR A 7 -4.10 -19.29 -0.82
N ARG A 8 -5.15 -19.69 -0.08
CA ARG A 8 -6.51 -19.83 -0.61
C ARG A 8 -7.49 -18.78 -0.12
N LEU A 9 -7.15 -18.03 0.93
CA LEU A 9 -8.02 -16.98 1.47
C LEU A 9 -7.30 -15.63 1.48
N MET A 10 -6.21 -15.49 2.24
CA MET A 10 -5.59 -14.19 2.49
C MET A 10 -4.97 -13.59 1.23
N LEU A 11 -4.12 -14.35 0.53
CA LEU A 11 -3.44 -13.89 -0.67
C LEU A 11 -4.41 -13.51 -1.80
N PRO A 12 -5.39 -14.34 -2.20
CA PRO A 12 -6.30 -13.98 -3.28
C PRO A 12 -7.22 -12.79 -2.93
N LEU A 13 -7.77 -12.71 -1.71
CA LEU A 13 -8.61 -11.56 -1.32
C LEU A 13 -7.80 -10.26 -1.23
N SER A 14 -6.59 -10.30 -0.66
CA SER A 14 -5.73 -9.11 -0.55
C SER A 14 -5.24 -8.63 -1.92
N PHE A 15 -5.06 -9.54 -2.89
CA PHE A 15 -4.76 -9.16 -4.27
C PHE A 15 -5.93 -8.40 -4.91
N ILE A 16 -7.16 -8.89 -4.77
CA ILE A 16 -8.35 -8.20 -5.30
C ILE A 16 -8.50 -6.81 -4.65
N LEU A 17 -8.38 -6.73 -3.33
CA LEU A 17 -8.44 -5.45 -2.61
C LEU A 17 -7.32 -4.49 -3.02
N ALA A 18 -6.09 -4.99 -3.26
CA ALA A 18 -4.99 -4.15 -3.74
C ALA A 18 -5.30 -3.54 -5.11
N VAL A 19 -5.91 -4.31 -6.03
CA VAL A 19 -6.31 -3.79 -7.36
C VAL A 19 -7.37 -2.70 -7.22
N ILE A 20 -8.35 -2.87 -6.32
CA ILE A 20 -9.35 -1.84 -6.02
C ILE A 20 -8.66 -0.59 -5.45
N PHE A 21 -7.72 -0.74 -4.51
CA PHE A 21 -6.99 0.40 -3.97
C PHE A 21 -6.19 1.15 -5.04
N ILE A 22 -5.56 0.43 -5.97
CA ILE A 22 -4.87 1.05 -7.11
C ILE A 22 -5.85 1.83 -7.99
N SER A 23 -7.06 1.33 -8.24
CA SER A 23 -8.07 2.05 -9.02
C SER A 23 -8.55 3.33 -8.33
N GLU A 24 -8.61 3.33 -6.99
CA GLU A 24 -8.95 4.51 -6.19
C GLU A 24 -7.75 5.45 -5.95
N GLY A 25 -6.59 5.18 -6.55
CA GLY A 25 -5.42 6.07 -6.51
C GLY A 25 -4.42 5.80 -5.39
N VAL A 26 -4.54 4.69 -4.66
CA VAL A 26 -3.50 4.26 -3.71
C VAL A 26 -2.23 3.87 -4.48
N VAL A 27 -1.10 4.37 -3.99
CA VAL A 27 0.17 4.22 -4.69
C VAL A 27 0.66 2.77 -4.66
N GLN A 28 1.10 2.26 -5.82
CA GLN A 28 1.73 0.95 -5.93
C GLN A 28 2.86 1.01 -6.96
N ASN A 29 4.09 1.23 -6.50
CA ASN A 29 5.28 1.21 -7.35
C ASN A 29 6.55 0.85 -6.54
N TYR A 30 7.71 0.85 -7.19
CA TYR A 30 9.02 0.62 -6.56
C TYR A 30 9.99 1.79 -6.77
N HIS A 31 9.47 3.00 -7.00
CA HIS A 31 10.31 4.18 -7.13
C HIS A 31 10.82 4.65 -5.77
N ALA A 32 11.94 5.38 -5.76
CA ALA A 32 12.36 6.11 -4.59
C ALA A 32 11.41 7.28 -4.32
N ASN A 33 11.42 7.79 -3.07
CA ASN A 33 10.72 9.02 -2.72
C ASN A 33 11.17 10.16 -3.64
N PHE A 34 10.23 11.00 -4.06
CA PHE A 34 10.50 12.08 -5.00
C PHE A 34 10.15 13.44 -4.39
N SER A 35 10.95 14.45 -4.74
CA SER A 35 10.76 15.82 -4.26
C SER A 35 9.94 16.62 -5.25
N VAL A 36 8.95 17.36 -4.74
CA VAL A 36 8.12 18.29 -5.52
C VAL A 36 8.29 19.71 -5.01
N LEU A 37 8.29 20.69 -5.91
CA LEU A 37 8.19 22.11 -5.56
C LEU A 37 6.71 22.45 -5.34
N THR A 38 6.36 22.88 -4.13
CA THR A 38 4.99 23.21 -3.75
C THR A 38 4.60 24.60 -4.24
N LEU A 39 3.30 24.93 -4.16
CA LEU A 39 2.78 26.27 -4.47
C LEU A 39 3.35 27.37 -3.56
N GLU A 40 3.85 27.01 -2.38
CA GLU A 40 4.57 27.92 -1.47
C GLU A 40 6.05 28.09 -1.83
N ASN A 41 6.49 27.53 -2.97
CA ASN A 41 7.87 27.56 -3.42
C ASN A 41 8.85 26.87 -2.45
N LYS A 42 8.40 25.80 -1.77
CA LYS A 42 9.22 24.93 -0.90
C LYS A 42 9.32 23.53 -1.50
N PHE A 43 10.42 22.83 -1.24
CA PHE A 43 10.54 21.42 -1.60
C PHE A 43 9.90 20.52 -0.54
N GLN A 44 9.08 19.58 -0.99
CA GLN A 44 8.50 18.52 -0.16
C GLN A 44 8.87 17.16 -0.75
N SER A 45 9.36 16.26 0.10
CA SER A 45 9.58 14.86 -0.27
C SER A 45 8.28 14.08 -0.10
N ILE A 46 7.85 13.38 -1.16
CA ILE A 46 6.67 12.53 -1.16
C ILE A 46 7.12 11.08 -1.04
N ALA A 47 6.66 10.42 0.03
CA ALA A 47 6.88 9.00 0.24
C ALA A 47 6.06 8.17 -0.76
N THR A 48 6.69 7.17 -1.38
CA THR A 48 6.05 6.31 -2.37
C THR A 48 6.52 4.86 -2.21
N GLY A 49 5.86 3.91 -2.86
CA GLY A 49 6.22 2.50 -2.76
C GLY A 49 5.04 1.55 -2.95
N PRO A 50 5.18 0.28 -2.50
CA PRO A 50 4.17 -0.76 -2.68
C PRO A 50 3.04 -0.65 -1.63
N VAL A 51 2.38 0.52 -1.56
CA VAL A 51 1.43 0.85 -0.49
C VAL A 51 0.17 0.01 -0.62
N ALA A 52 -0.46 -0.06 -1.80
CA ALA A 52 -1.73 -0.76 -1.98
C ALA A 52 -1.69 -2.23 -1.52
N ALA A 53 -0.61 -2.95 -1.82
CA ALA A 53 -0.43 -4.34 -1.41
C ALA A 53 -0.26 -4.51 0.11
N LEU A 54 0.46 -3.60 0.77
CA LEU A 54 0.66 -3.66 2.22
C LEU A 54 -0.62 -3.27 2.97
N GLU A 55 -1.32 -2.26 2.48
CA GLU A 55 -2.60 -1.80 3.02
C GLU A 55 -3.69 -2.87 2.86
N SER A 56 -3.77 -3.54 1.71
CA SER A 56 -4.79 -4.58 1.51
C SER A 56 -4.62 -5.75 2.47
N ILE A 57 -3.39 -6.24 2.66
CA ILE A 57 -3.09 -7.33 3.60
C ILE A 57 -3.33 -6.88 5.04
N LYS A 58 -2.93 -5.66 5.42
CA LYS A 58 -3.08 -5.22 6.82
C LYS A 58 -4.55 -5.06 7.21
N HIS A 59 -5.40 -4.55 6.31
CA HIS A 59 -6.83 -4.40 6.57
C HIS A 59 -7.51 -5.77 6.65
N LEU A 60 -7.20 -6.66 5.71
CA LEU A 60 -7.76 -8.02 5.70
C LEU A 60 -7.28 -8.86 6.90
N GLY A 61 -6.02 -8.69 7.32
CA GLY A 61 -5.40 -9.41 8.42
C GLY A 61 -5.53 -8.74 9.80
N THR A 62 -6.12 -7.55 9.88
CA THR A 62 -6.20 -6.74 11.12
C THR A 62 -4.84 -6.47 11.78
N ASN A 63 -3.78 -6.32 10.97
CA ASN A 63 -2.39 -6.25 11.45
C ASN A 63 -1.96 -4.90 12.03
N GLY A 64 -2.63 -3.79 11.66
CA GLY A 64 -2.41 -2.47 12.27
C GLY A 64 -1.14 -1.67 11.88
N GLY A 65 -0.27 -2.16 10.99
CA GLY A 65 0.95 -1.44 10.55
C GLY A 65 0.84 -0.82 9.15
N GLY A 66 0.74 0.51 9.04
CA GLY A 66 0.64 1.24 7.77
C GLY A 66 2.00 1.64 7.17
N PHE A 67 2.07 1.74 5.84
CA PHE A 67 3.33 2.02 5.12
C PHE A 67 3.99 3.35 5.51
N PHE A 68 3.20 4.36 5.84
CA PHE A 68 3.69 5.72 6.14
C PHE A 68 3.96 5.97 7.63
N GLY A 69 3.95 4.94 8.48
CA GLY A 69 3.98 5.10 9.94
C GLY A 69 2.64 5.58 10.50
N ALA A 70 2.58 5.74 11.82
CA ALA A 70 1.45 6.32 12.57
C ALA A 70 1.91 7.59 13.28
#